data_AF-Q4T8E2-F1
#
_entry.id   AF-Q4T8E2-F1
#
_cell.length_a   1.000
_cell.length_b   1.000
_cell.length_c   1.000
_cell.angle_alpha   90.00
_cell.angle_beta   90.00
_cell.angle_gamma   90.00
#
_symmetry.space_group_name_H-M   'P 1'
#
loop_
_entity.id
_entity.type
_entity.pdbx_description
1 polymer ?
#
loop_
_entity_poly.entity_id
_entity_poly.type
_entity_poly.pdbx_seq_one_letter_code
_entity_poly.pdbx_strand_id
1 'polypeptide(L)'
;VNLLLVAAHEFGHALGLDHSRDRRALMFPTYKYVNTNGYKLPDDDRRGVQSLYGSQYWGLRATTKTVLSGYPQPLTSLGLPSSINKVDAAVYVQSTGKTLFFAGRSYWSYDVRRKQMDPGYPRIISRDFPGIGSRVDAAFENYGYLYFSSGPRQSEYDPTYKYVRRVLLNYGWLNCY
;
A
#
# COMPACT_ATOMS: atom_id res chain seq x y z
N VAL A 1 -26.07 -23.14 2.47
CA VAL A 1 -25.17 -22.27 3.25
C VAL A 1 -23.74 -22.46 2.75
N ASN A 2 -22.97 -21.40 2.61
CA ASN A 2 -21.58 -21.45 2.15
C ASN A 2 -20.70 -20.90 3.28
N LEU A 3 -19.81 -21.74 3.81
CA LEU A 3 -19.00 -21.41 4.98
C LEU A 3 -18.09 -20.20 4.75
N LEU A 4 -17.55 -20.03 3.53
CA LEU A 4 -16.69 -18.91 3.20
C LEU A 4 -17.43 -17.56 3.39
N LEU A 5 -18.67 -17.48 2.90
CA LEU A 5 -19.45 -16.24 2.99
C LEU A 5 -19.85 -15.90 4.42
N VAL A 6 -20.26 -16.92 5.20
CA VAL A 6 -20.62 -16.72 6.61
C VAL A 6 -19.37 -16.33 7.42
N ALA A 7 -18.27 -17.06 7.27
CA ALA A 7 -17.03 -16.74 7.98
C ALA A 7 -16.50 -15.34 7.63
N ALA A 8 -16.57 -14.94 6.36
CA ALA A 8 -16.16 -13.59 5.95
C ALA A 8 -17.03 -12.48 6.58
N HIS A 9 -18.34 -12.71 6.74
CA HIS A 9 -19.25 -11.81 7.46
C HIS A 9 -18.88 -11.71 8.95
N GLU A 10 -18.69 -12.84 9.63
CA GLU A 10 -18.29 -12.86 11.05
C GLU A 10 -16.90 -12.23 11.27
N PHE A 11 -15.97 -12.42 10.35
CA PHE A 11 -14.68 -11.72 10.39
C PHE A 11 -14.83 -10.21 10.21
N GLY A 12 -15.82 -9.75 9.44
CA GLY A 12 -16.16 -8.33 9.38
C GLY A 12 -16.55 -7.78 10.75
N HIS A 13 -17.39 -8.49 11.51
CA HIS A 13 -17.70 -8.13 12.90
C HIS A 13 -16.47 -8.17 13.81
N ALA A 14 -15.62 -9.20 13.69
CA ALA A 14 -14.38 -9.30 14.45
C ALA A 14 -13.40 -8.15 14.14
N LEU A 15 -13.46 -7.60 12.92
CA LEU A 15 -12.74 -6.41 12.48
C LEU A 15 -13.45 -5.10 12.85
N GLY A 16 -14.58 -5.15 13.56
CA GLY A 16 -15.31 -3.98 14.05
C GLY A 16 -16.33 -3.39 13.08
N LEU A 17 -16.70 -4.08 12.00
CA LEU A 17 -17.79 -3.66 11.12
C LEU A 17 -19.14 -4.03 11.72
N ASP A 18 -20.08 -3.08 11.71
CA ASP A 18 -21.49 -3.34 12.00
C ASP A 18 -22.24 -3.73 10.72
N HIS A 19 -23.48 -4.17 10.87
CA HIS A 19 -24.35 -4.53 9.76
C HIS A 19 -24.57 -3.36 8.78
N SER A 20 -24.43 -3.66 7.49
CA SER A 20 -24.75 -2.73 6.42
C SER A 20 -26.26 -2.70 6.11
N ARG A 21 -26.74 -1.55 5.65
CA ARG A 21 -28.09 -1.39 5.07
C ARG A 21 -28.14 -1.76 3.58
N ASP A 22 -26.99 -1.87 2.92
CA ASP A 22 -26.91 -2.29 1.52
C ASP A 22 -27.12 -3.80 1.40
N ARG A 23 -28.18 -4.22 0.72
CA ARG A 23 -28.51 -5.65 0.48
C ARG A 23 -27.47 -6.39 -0.37
N ARG A 24 -26.52 -5.68 -0.96
CA ARG A 24 -25.40 -6.24 -1.74
C ARG A 24 -24.11 -6.37 -0.93
N ALA A 25 -24.05 -5.78 0.27
CA ALA A 25 -22.91 -5.86 1.14
C ALA A 25 -22.78 -7.27 1.76
N LEU A 26 -21.54 -7.69 2.01
CA LEU A 26 -21.24 -8.88 2.78
C LEU A 26 -21.77 -8.73 4.22
N MET A 27 -21.65 -7.53 4.80
CA MET A 27 -22.14 -7.20 6.14
C MET A 27 -23.66 -6.98 6.21
N PHE A 28 -24.45 -7.31 5.18
CA PHE A 28 -25.90 -7.28 5.28
C PHE A 28 -26.40 -8.38 6.25
N PRO A 29 -27.34 -8.13 7.17
CA PRO A 29 -27.72 -9.08 8.23
C PRO A 29 -28.31 -10.42 7.75
N THR A 30 -28.73 -10.51 6.49
CA THR A 30 -29.39 -11.71 5.96
C THR A 30 -28.48 -12.41 4.96
N TYR A 31 -28.23 -13.70 5.20
CA TYR A 31 -27.46 -14.53 4.29
C TYR A 31 -28.05 -14.52 2.88
N LYS A 32 -27.21 -14.18 1.90
CA LYS A 32 -27.52 -14.30 0.48
C LYS A 32 -26.40 -15.04 -0.21
N TYR A 33 -26.72 -16.18 -0.82
CA TYR A 33 -25.75 -16.91 -1.61
C TYR A 33 -25.30 -16.06 -2.82
N VAL A 34 -24.00 -16.01 -3.03
CA VAL A 34 -23.35 -15.44 -4.21
C VAL A 34 -22.31 -16.44 -4.70
N ASN A 35 -22.06 -16.46 -6.01
CA ASN A 35 -21.00 -17.29 -6.56
C ASN A 35 -19.65 -16.83 -6.00
N THR A 36 -18.93 -17.74 -5.36
CA THR A 36 -17.65 -17.44 -4.72
C THR A 36 -16.48 -17.50 -5.69
N ASN A 37 -16.65 -18.03 -6.91
CA ASN A 37 -15.62 -18.05 -7.94
C ASN A 37 -15.38 -16.62 -8.44
N GLY A 38 -14.20 -16.07 -8.17
CA GLY A 38 -13.87 -14.68 -8.48
C GLY A 38 -14.58 -13.65 -7.58
N TYR A 39 -15.02 -14.06 -6.38
CA TYR A 39 -15.67 -13.15 -5.44
C TYR A 39 -14.80 -11.95 -5.12
N LYS A 40 -15.41 -10.77 -5.16
CA LYS A 40 -14.78 -9.51 -4.77
C LYS A 40 -15.62 -8.90 -3.65
N LEU A 41 -14.93 -8.42 -2.63
CA LEU A 41 -15.57 -7.72 -1.52
C LEU A 41 -16.38 -6.53 -2.06
N PRO A 42 -17.67 -6.42 -1.73
CA PRO A 42 -18.48 -5.29 -2.15
C PRO A 42 -17.89 -3.96 -1.69
N ASP A 43 -18.17 -2.91 -2.46
CA ASP A 43 -17.57 -1.59 -2.24
C ASP A 43 -17.91 -1.02 -0.86
N ASP A 44 -19.10 -1.34 -0.33
CA ASP A 44 -19.54 -0.89 0.99
C ASP A 44 -18.68 -1.48 2.11
N ASP A 45 -18.49 -2.80 2.13
CA ASP A 45 -17.66 -3.47 3.13
C ASP A 45 -16.19 -3.07 3.02
N ARG A 46 -15.69 -2.91 1.77
CA ARG A 46 -14.32 -2.43 1.53
C ARG A 46 -14.12 -1.02 2.10
N ARG A 47 -15.08 -0.11 1.90
CA ARG A 47 -15.02 1.23 2.50
C ARG A 47 -15.14 1.17 4.02
N GLY A 48 -15.99 0.30 4.56
CA GLY A 48 -16.14 0.07 5.99
C GLY A 48 -14.80 -0.29 6.63
N VAL A 49 -14.14 -1.35 6.16
CA VAL A 49 -12.85 -1.78 6.74
C VAL A 49 -11.73 -0.75 6.51
N GLN A 50 -11.74 -0.05 5.37
CA GLN A 50 -10.79 1.03 5.11
C GLN A 50 -11.04 2.27 5.96
N SER A 51 -12.27 2.53 6.40
CA SER A 51 -12.55 3.61 7.35
C SER A 51 -11.95 3.32 8.73
N LEU A 52 -11.90 2.04 9.10
CA LEU A 52 -11.31 1.59 10.36
C LEU A 52 -9.78 1.50 10.28
N TYR A 53 -9.20 1.08 9.15
CA TYR A 53 -7.77 0.71 9.08
C TYR A 53 -6.99 1.30 7.91
N GLY A 54 -7.64 1.97 6.97
CA GLY A 54 -7.05 2.34 5.67
C GLY A 54 -6.07 3.51 5.73
N SER A 55 -6.38 4.54 6.52
CA SER A 55 -5.61 5.80 6.56
C SER A 55 -4.56 5.86 7.66
N GLN A 56 -4.04 4.70 8.08
CA GLN A 56 -3.08 4.57 9.16
C GLN A 56 -1.86 3.74 8.76
N TYR A 57 -0.76 3.90 9.49
CA TYR A 57 0.42 3.06 9.37
C TYR A 57 0.83 2.50 10.72
N TRP A 58 1.48 1.33 10.68
CA TRP A 58 1.88 0.58 11.86
C TRP A 58 3.40 0.67 12.05
N GLY A 59 3.82 0.99 13.27
CA GLY A 59 5.21 0.89 13.68
C GLY A 59 5.45 -0.51 14.24
N LEU A 60 6.38 -1.26 13.65
CA LEU A 60 6.72 -2.62 14.09
C LEU A 60 8.19 -2.68 14.52
N ARG A 61 8.47 -3.39 15.60
CA ARG A 61 9.85 -3.79 15.95
C ARG A 61 10.13 -5.17 15.36
N ALA A 62 10.89 -5.21 14.27
CA ALA A 62 11.16 -6.44 13.53
C ALA A 62 11.79 -7.55 14.39
N THR A 63 12.67 -7.20 15.33
CA THR A 63 13.36 -8.18 16.19
C THR A 63 12.42 -8.91 17.16
N THR A 64 11.42 -8.21 17.70
CA THR A 64 10.47 -8.77 18.67
C THR A 64 9.13 -9.13 18.05
N LYS A 65 8.90 -8.76 16.78
CA LYS A 65 7.62 -8.92 16.08
C LYS A 65 6.44 -8.26 16.80
N THR A 66 6.70 -7.14 17.49
CA THR A 66 5.68 -6.41 18.26
C THR A 66 5.34 -5.06 17.63
N VAL A 67 4.10 -4.62 17.83
CA VAL A 67 3.66 -3.26 17.51
C VAL A 67 4.29 -2.28 18.50
N LEU A 68 4.77 -1.15 17.99
CA LEU A 68 5.34 -0.07 18.81
C LEU A 68 4.22 0.67 19.55
N SER A 69 4.50 1.11 20.78
CA SER A 69 3.55 1.93 21.54
C SER A 69 3.23 3.22 20.79
N GLY A 70 1.96 3.65 20.83
CA GLY A 70 1.47 4.83 20.12
C GLY A 70 1.16 4.60 18.63
N TYR A 71 1.18 3.35 18.16
CA TYR A 71 0.74 2.93 16.83
C TYR A 71 -0.53 2.07 16.91
N PRO A 72 -1.35 2.03 15.84
CA PRO A 72 -1.18 2.72 14.56
C PRO A 72 -1.33 4.25 14.64
N GLN A 73 -0.74 4.95 13.68
CA GLN A 73 -0.81 6.42 13.56
C GLN A 73 -1.41 6.83 12.21
N PRO A 74 -2.13 7.97 12.13
CA PRO A 74 -2.70 8.42 10.87
C PRO A 74 -1.60 8.80 9.88
N LEU A 75 -1.80 8.55 8.59
CA LEU A 75 -0.84 8.93 7.53
C LEU A 75 -0.52 10.44 7.54
N THR A 76 -1.43 11.26 8.05
CA THR A 76 -1.23 12.70 8.23
C THR A 76 -0.11 13.04 9.22
N SER A 77 0.21 12.16 10.18
CA SER A 77 1.36 12.38 11.09
C SER A 77 2.71 12.28 10.38
N LEU A 78 2.77 11.64 9.20
CA LEU A 78 3.93 11.65 8.31
C LEU A 78 4.00 12.92 7.45
N GLY A 79 2.99 13.80 7.52
CA GLY A 79 2.87 14.99 6.67
C GLY A 79 2.20 14.73 5.32
N LEU A 80 1.56 13.56 5.12
CA LEU A 80 0.71 13.33 3.94
C LEU A 80 -0.60 14.12 4.08
N PRO A 81 -1.16 14.67 3.00
CA PRO A 81 -2.44 15.37 3.06
C PRO A 81 -3.58 14.38 3.34
N SER A 82 -4.66 14.84 3.96
CA SER A 82 -5.83 14.02 4.33
C SER A 82 -6.55 13.38 3.14
N SER A 83 -6.34 13.89 1.93
CA SER A 83 -6.81 13.28 0.68
C SER A 83 -6.09 11.97 0.33
N ILE A 84 -4.92 11.70 0.93
CA ILE A 84 -4.15 10.47 0.77
C ILE A 84 -4.52 9.52 1.89
N ASN A 85 -5.47 8.63 1.59
CA ASN A 85 -5.96 7.62 2.52
C ASN A 85 -5.23 6.27 2.40
N LYS A 86 -4.26 6.14 1.49
CA LYS A 86 -3.38 4.97 1.37
C LYS A 86 -2.08 5.33 0.66
N VAL A 87 -1.05 4.54 0.91
CA VAL A 87 0.22 4.55 0.17
C VAL A 87 0.28 3.26 -0.65
N ASP A 88 0.59 3.37 -1.94
CA ASP A 88 0.70 2.22 -2.85
C ASP A 88 2.07 1.54 -2.71
N ALA A 89 3.15 2.31 -2.53
CA ALA A 89 4.49 1.80 -2.28
C ALA A 89 5.33 2.76 -1.45
N ALA A 90 6.37 2.26 -0.77
CA ALA A 90 7.36 3.09 -0.10
C ALA A 90 8.76 2.49 -0.24
N VAL A 91 9.80 3.33 -0.35
CA VAL A 91 11.20 2.88 -0.36
C VAL A 91 12.08 3.86 0.39
N TYR A 92 12.97 3.33 1.22
CA TYR A 92 14.02 4.12 1.85
C TYR A 92 15.25 4.17 0.95
N VAL A 93 15.72 5.36 0.61
CA VAL A 93 16.87 5.60 -0.26
C VAL A 93 18.06 5.97 0.61
N GLN A 94 18.89 4.98 0.92
CA GLN A 94 19.98 5.10 1.89
C GLN A 94 20.95 6.25 1.58
N SER A 95 21.29 6.47 0.31
CA SER A 95 22.22 7.52 -0.12
C SER A 95 21.75 8.95 0.19
N THR A 96 20.44 9.15 0.33
CA THR A 96 19.84 10.47 0.60
C THR A 96 19.23 10.59 1.99
N GLY A 97 19.08 9.47 2.70
CA GLY A 97 18.37 9.42 3.99
C GLY A 97 16.87 9.75 3.88
N LYS A 98 16.29 9.59 2.68
CA LYS A 98 14.90 9.91 2.38
C LYS A 98 14.06 8.64 2.23
N THR A 99 12.84 8.68 2.73
CA THR A 99 11.81 7.70 2.37
C THR A 99 10.90 8.29 1.31
N LEU A 100 10.75 7.60 0.18
CA LEU A 100 9.81 7.99 -0.85
C LEU A 100 8.49 7.24 -0.63
N PHE A 101 7.37 7.97 -0.59
CA PHE A 101 6.02 7.43 -0.51
C PHE A 101 5.31 7.64 -1.84
N PHE A 102 4.77 6.58 -2.45
CA PHE A 102 4.06 6.61 -3.72
C PHE A 102 2.57 6.43 -3.49
N ALA A 103 1.75 7.30 -4.06
CA ALA A 103 0.29 7.16 -4.05
C ALA A 103 -0.32 7.70 -5.34
N GLY A 104 -1.06 6.85 -6.05
CA GLY A 104 -1.61 7.15 -7.36
C GLY A 104 -0.50 7.46 -8.37
N ARG A 105 -0.55 8.67 -8.94
CA ARG A 105 0.43 9.16 -9.94
C ARG A 105 1.53 10.03 -9.36
N SER A 106 1.52 10.19 -8.04
CA SER A 106 2.37 11.12 -7.32
C SER A 106 3.24 10.40 -6.31
N TYR A 107 4.35 11.03 -5.95
CA TYR A 107 5.17 10.60 -4.83
C TYR A 107 5.53 11.79 -3.93
N TRP A 108 5.88 11.48 -2.69
CA TRP A 108 6.36 12.39 -1.65
C TRP A 108 7.75 11.93 -1.22
N SER A 109 8.59 12.88 -0.80
CA SER A 109 9.87 12.58 -0.17
C SER A 109 9.84 13.02 1.28
N TYR A 110 10.15 12.10 2.18
CA TYR A 110 10.17 12.31 3.61
C TYR A 110 11.60 12.23 4.12
N ASP A 111 12.05 13.28 4.80
CA ASP A 111 13.35 13.36 5.45
C ASP A 111 13.30 12.65 6.80
N VAL A 112 13.93 11.48 6.88
CA VAL A 112 13.90 10.64 8.09
C VAL A 112 14.60 11.33 9.26
N ARG A 113 15.64 12.14 9.00
CA ARG A 113 16.37 12.88 10.04
C ARG A 113 15.54 14.04 10.59
N ARG A 114 14.90 14.82 9.71
CA ARG A 114 14.06 15.96 10.10
C ARG A 114 12.65 15.56 10.55
N LYS A 115 12.26 14.32 10.27
CA LYS A 115 10.92 13.76 10.50
C LYS A 115 9.81 14.58 9.83
N GLN A 116 10.07 15.04 8.61
CA GLN A 116 9.18 15.95 7.88
C GLN A 116 9.23 15.66 6.38
N MET A 117 8.13 15.99 5.68
CA MET A 117 8.11 15.99 4.22
C MET A 117 9.00 17.09 3.66
N ASP A 118 9.74 16.78 2.60
CA ASP A 118 10.51 17.79 1.87
C ASP A 118 9.56 18.77 1.16
N PRO A 119 9.93 20.06 1.07
CA PRO A 119 9.14 21.04 0.34
C PRO A 119 9.11 20.75 -1.17
N GLY A 120 8.05 21.17 -1.84
CA GLY A 120 7.88 20.98 -3.29
C GLY A 120 7.28 19.62 -3.69
N TYR A 121 6.76 18.86 -2.74
CA TYR A 121 6.01 17.62 -2.94
C TYR A 121 4.50 17.82 -2.74
N PRO A 122 3.63 17.04 -3.39
CA PRO A 122 3.94 15.89 -4.25
C PRO A 122 4.57 16.25 -5.60
N ARG A 123 5.29 15.28 -6.17
CA ARG A 123 5.78 15.34 -7.55
C ARG A 123 5.26 14.17 -8.37
N ILE A 124 5.26 14.31 -9.70
CA ILE A 124 4.70 13.32 -10.63
C ILE A 124 5.72 12.22 -10.90
N ILE A 125 5.30 10.96 -10.71
CA ILE A 125 6.17 9.78 -10.87
C ILE A 125 6.78 9.72 -12.27
N SER A 126 5.96 9.79 -13.31
CA SER A 126 6.41 9.63 -14.70
C SER A 126 7.36 10.72 -15.18
N ARG A 127 7.41 11.87 -14.50
CA ARG A 127 8.32 12.98 -14.82
C ARG A 127 9.69 12.77 -14.18
N ASP A 128 9.72 12.29 -12.94
CA ASP A 128 10.95 12.24 -12.14
C ASP A 128 11.60 10.85 -12.14
N PHE A 129 10.83 9.82 -12.51
CA PHE A 129 11.28 8.45 -12.74
C PHE A 129 10.91 7.99 -14.16
N PRO A 130 11.56 8.52 -15.20
CA PRO A 130 11.29 8.11 -16.58
C PRO A 130 11.49 6.60 -16.77
N GLY A 131 10.56 5.96 -17.48
CA GLY A 131 10.63 4.54 -17.83
C GLY A 131 9.91 3.57 -16.88
N ILE A 132 9.56 3.98 -15.65
CA ILE A 132 8.86 3.08 -14.69
C ILE A 132 7.33 3.11 -14.83
N GLY A 133 6.80 4.00 -15.66
CA GLY A 133 5.37 4.22 -15.83
C GLY A 133 4.81 5.32 -14.92
N SER A 134 3.53 5.24 -14.58
CA SER A 134 2.83 6.28 -13.81
C SER A 134 2.31 5.82 -12.44
N ARG A 135 2.54 4.56 -12.06
CA ARG A 135 2.15 3.96 -10.78
C ARG A 135 3.21 2.96 -10.34
N VAL A 136 3.26 2.72 -9.04
CA VAL A 136 4.19 1.78 -8.41
C VAL A 136 3.41 0.94 -7.42
N ASP A 137 3.43 -0.38 -7.58
CA ASP A 137 2.69 -1.32 -6.71
C ASP A 137 3.53 -1.75 -5.51
N ALA A 138 4.86 -1.78 -5.67
CA ALA A 138 5.82 -2.02 -4.60
C ALA A 138 7.17 -1.41 -4.98
N ALA A 139 7.96 -1.02 -3.98
CA ALA A 139 9.30 -0.51 -4.19
C ALA A 139 10.24 -1.02 -3.10
N PHE A 140 11.48 -1.32 -3.46
CA PHE A 140 12.56 -1.55 -2.50
C PHE A 140 13.89 -1.10 -3.10
N GLU A 141 14.90 -0.97 -2.25
CA GLU A 141 16.26 -0.64 -2.63
C GLU A 141 17.14 -1.88 -2.43
N ASN A 142 18.06 -2.12 -3.37
CA ASN A 142 19.06 -3.17 -3.23
C ASN A 142 20.35 -2.79 -3.98
N TYR A 143 21.48 -2.79 -3.27
CA TYR A 143 22.81 -2.42 -3.77
C TYR A 143 22.85 -1.06 -4.52
N GLY A 144 22.11 -0.06 -4.02
CA GLY A 144 22.04 1.29 -4.56
C GLY A 144 21.03 1.50 -5.69
N TYR A 145 20.38 0.45 -6.16
CA TYR A 145 19.35 0.53 -7.20
C TYR A 145 17.96 0.47 -6.58
N LEU A 146 17.02 1.21 -7.18
CA LEU A 146 15.62 1.16 -6.80
C LEU A 146 14.90 0.17 -7.70
N TYR A 147 14.13 -0.73 -7.10
CA TYR A 147 13.34 -1.73 -7.81
C TYR A 147 11.87 -1.36 -7.69
N PHE A 148 11.25 -1.02 -8.82
CA PHE A 148 9.84 -0.62 -8.88
C PHE A 148 8.99 -1.72 -9.53
N SER A 149 7.98 -2.19 -8.82
CA SER A 149 7.06 -3.21 -9.31
C SER A 149 5.83 -2.57 -9.96
N SER A 150 5.44 -3.08 -11.12
CA SER A 150 4.20 -2.76 -11.80
C SER A 150 3.61 -4.05 -12.38
N GLY A 151 2.58 -4.56 -11.71
CA GLY A 151 2.00 -5.87 -11.94
C GLY A 151 3.07 -6.97 -11.89
N PRO A 152 3.21 -7.81 -12.94
CA PRO A 152 4.17 -8.91 -12.96
C PRO A 152 5.61 -8.46 -13.30
N ARG A 153 5.81 -7.18 -13.61
CA ARG A 153 7.12 -6.64 -14.04
C ARG A 153 7.77 -5.84 -12.93
N GLN A 154 9.09 -5.80 -12.97
CA GLN A 154 9.89 -5.00 -12.06
C GLN A 154 10.99 -4.26 -12.82
N SER A 155 11.11 -2.96 -12.60
CA SER A 155 12.13 -2.12 -13.22
C SER A 155 13.27 -1.91 -12.23
N GLU A 156 14.50 -2.28 -12.61
CA GLU A 156 15.71 -1.86 -11.91
C GLU A 156 16.08 -0.46 -12.38
N TYR A 157 16.05 0.50 -11.47
CA TYR A 157 16.22 1.92 -11.73
C TYR A 157 17.48 2.45 -11.07
N ASP A 158 18.29 3.17 -11.85
CA ASP A 158 19.47 3.87 -11.35
C ASP A 158 19.07 5.28 -10.86
N PRO A 159 19.09 5.56 -9.54
CA PRO A 159 18.68 6.86 -9.02
C PRO A 159 19.69 7.98 -9.31
N THR A 160 20.94 7.65 -9.64
CA THR A 160 22.01 8.62 -9.93
C THR A 160 21.87 9.16 -11.34
N TYR A 161 21.76 8.26 -12.32
CA TYR A 161 21.65 8.60 -13.74
C TYR A 161 20.20 8.72 -14.24
N LYS A 162 19.22 8.36 -13.41
CA LYS A 162 17.78 8.48 -13.65
C LYS A 162 17.28 7.75 -14.90
N TYR A 163 17.59 6.46 -15.00
CA TYR A 163 17.04 5.61 -16.06
C TYR A 163 16.82 4.17 -15.59
N VAL A 164 15.94 3.46 -16.32
CA VAL A 164 15.71 2.02 -16.12
C VAL A 164 16.84 1.23 -16.78
N ARG A 165 17.60 0.47 -16.00
CA ARG A 165 18.69 -0.38 -16.52
C ARG A 165 18.17 -1.63 -17.20
N ARG A 166 17.17 -2.25 -16.58
CA ARG A 166 16.53 -3.48 -17.08
C ARG A 166 15.14 -3.66 -16.49
N VAL A 167 14.33 -4.45 -17.17
CA VAL A 167 13.01 -4.89 -16.70
C VAL A 167 13.06 -6.40 -16.50
N LEU A 168 12.69 -6.82 -15.30
CA LEU A 168 12.67 -8.19 -14.83
C LEU A 168 11.22 -8.65 -14.60
N LEU A 169 11.03 -9.96 -14.44
CA LEU A 169 9.79 -10.52 -13.93
C LEU A 169 9.87 -10.62 -12.40
N ASN A 170 8.79 -10.28 -11.72
CA ASN A 170 8.78 -10.12 -10.26
C ASN A 170 9.10 -11.41 -9.49
N TYR A 171 8.81 -12.58 -10.06
CA TYR A 171 9.07 -13.88 -9.45
C TYR A 171 10.56 -14.25 -9.35
N GLY A 172 11.45 -13.51 -10.02
CA GLY A 172 12.89 -13.75 -9.97
C GLY A 172 13.49 -13.63 -8.56
N TRP A 173 12.85 -12.87 -7.66
CA TRP A 173 13.25 -12.75 -6.25
C TRP A 173 12.79 -13.92 -5.37
N LEU A 174 11.85 -14.72 -5.88
CA LEU A 174 11.20 -15.79 -5.13
C LEU A 174 11.75 -17.17 -5.51
N ASN A 175 12.79 -17.23 -6.35
CA ASN A 175 13.37 -18.47 -6.89
C ASN A 175 12.34 -19.40 -7.54
N CYS A 176 11.27 -18.85 -8.10
CA CYS A 176 10.30 -19.61 -8.87
C CYS A 176 10.75 -19.65 -10.34
N TYR A 177 11.38 -20.74 -10.77
CA TYR A 177 11.77 -21.00 -12.16
C TYR A 177 10.90 -22.11 -12.77
#